data_AF-A0A6V8N4A7-F1
#
_entry.id   AF-A0A6V8N4A7-F1
#
_cell.length_a   1.000
_cell.length_b   1.000
_cell.length_c   1.000
_cell.angle_alpha   90.00
_cell.angle_beta   90.00
_cell.angle_gamma   90.00
#
_symmetry.space_group_name_H-M   'P 1'
#
loop_
_entity.id
_entity.type
_entity.pdbx_description
1 polymer ?
#
loop_
_entity_poly.entity_id
_entity_poly.type
_entity_poly.pdbx_seq_one_letter_code
_entity_poly.pdbx_strand_id
1 'polypeptide(L)'
;MQHVEWKEEYLLAMSQLDNQHRRLVELLQEAYRLNEEDAAAPESNLSLLELIDFAAFHLGYEASWLDRNGYEVPAAQRRGAEHLKRQILRIQNHYFKGGQDRTEKILSFMTRWLANHLKG
;
A
#
# COMPACT_ATOMS: atom_id res chain seq x y z
N MET A 1 -13.96 1.42 12.90
CA MET A 1 -12.52 1.30 12.60
C MET A 1 -12.09 2.51 11.77
N GLN A 2 -10.81 2.93 11.81
CA GLN A 2 -10.34 4.01 10.94
C GLN A 2 -10.12 3.45 9.53
N HIS A 3 -11.02 3.82 8.60
CA HIS A 3 -10.80 3.62 7.18
C HIS A 3 -9.98 4.80 6.65
N VAL A 4 -9.00 4.54 5.79
CA VAL A 4 -8.32 5.61 5.06
C VAL A 4 -9.24 6.03 3.94
N GLU A 5 -9.60 7.31 3.91
CA GLU A 5 -10.37 7.92 2.83
C GLU A 5 -9.47 8.84 2.03
N TRP A 6 -9.69 8.88 0.71
CA TRP A 6 -8.99 9.82 -0.15
C TRP A 6 -9.49 11.24 0.10
N LYS A 7 -8.58 12.20 0.17
CA LYS A 7 -8.87 13.61 0.38
C LYS A 7 -8.03 14.45 -0.56
N GLU A 8 -8.55 15.61 -0.95
CA GLU A 8 -7.83 16.54 -1.84
C GLU A 8 -6.52 17.07 -1.24
N GLU A 9 -6.39 17.06 0.10
CA GLU A 9 -5.15 17.44 0.79
C GLU A 9 -3.94 16.54 0.46
N TYR A 10 -4.17 15.36 -0.12
CA TYR A 10 -3.11 14.44 -0.54
C TYR A 10 -2.63 14.68 -1.98
N LEU A 11 -3.20 15.65 -2.70
CA LEU A 11 -2.81 15.94 -4.08
C LEU A 11 -1.37 16.42 -4.17
N LEU A 12 -0.57 15.73 -4.98
CA LEU A 12 0.79 16.13 -5.35
C LEU A 12 0.83 16.96 -6.63
N ALA A 13 -0.33 17.25 -7.24
CA ALA A 13 -0.48 17.85 -8.56
C ALA A 13 0.23 17.05 -9.68
N MET A 14 0.38 15.75 -9.46
CA MET A 14 1.00 14.80 -10.39
C MET A 14 -0.02 13.73 -10.68
N SER A 15 -0.80 13.93 -11.74
CA SER A 15 -2.00 13.13 -12.06
C SER A 15 -1.77 11.62 -11.99
N GLN A 16 -0.62 11.13 -12.47
CA GLN A 16 -0.31 9.70 -12.44
C GLN A 16 -0.06 9.17 -11.03
N LEU A 17 0.57 9.95 -10.14
CA LEU A 17 0.81 9.57 -8.74
C LEU A 17 -0.48 9.69 -7.92
N ASP A 18 -1.22 10.78 -8.10
CA ASP A 18 -2.51 11.00 -7.44
C ASP A 18 -3.50 9.86 -7.75
N ASN A 19 -3.53 9.39 -9.00
CA ASN A 19 -4.35 8.25 -9.40
C ASN A 19 -3.89 6.93 -8.75
N GLN A 20 -2.58 6.73 -8.58
CA GLN A 20 -2.07 5.55 -7.88
C GLN A 20 -2.42 5.58 -6.38
N HIS A 21 -2.32 6.74 -5.74
CA HIS A 21 -2.73 6.89 -4.34
C HIS A 21 -4.23 6.65 -4.14
N ARG A 22 -5.08 7.18 -5.01
CA ARG A 22 -6.52 6.88 -5.02
C ARG A 22 -6.78 5.39 -5.15
N ARG A 23 -6.10 4.73 -6.10
CA ARG A 23 -6.22 3.29 -6.29
C ARG A 23 -5.80 2.49 -5.05
N LEU A 24 -4.74 2.90 -4.35
CA LEU A 24 -4.34 2.27 -3.08
C LEU A 24 -5.43 2.37 -2.01
N VAL A 25 -6.06 3.54 -1.90
CA VAL A 25 -7.16 3.78 -0.96
C VAL A 25 -8.39 2.93 -1.31
N GLU A 26 -8.73 2.81 -2.59
CA GLU A 26 -9.81 1.93 -3.06
C GLU A 26 -9.53 0.46 -2.75
N LEU A 27 -8.33 -0.04 -3.07
CA LEU A 27 -7.92 -1.42 -2.81
C LEU A 27 -7.92 -1.75 -1.32
N LEU A 28 -7.50 -0.80 -0.47
CA LEU A 28 -7.53 -0.98 0.97
C LEU A 28 -8.97 -1.12 1.48
N GLN A 29 -9.87 -0.26 1.02
CA GLN A 29 -11.28 -0.33 1.40
C GLN A 29 -11.93 -1.63 0.93
N GLU A 30 -11.64 -2.06 -0.29
CA GLU A 30 -12.17 -3.31 -0.84
C GLU A 30 -11.67 -4.54 -0.06
N ALA A 31 -10.38 -4.58 0.26
CA ALA A 31 -9.81 -5.65 1.08
C ALA A 31 -10.40 -5.70 2.50
N TYR A 32 -10.71 -4.54 3.09
CA TYR A 32 -11.45 -4.48 4.35
C TYR A 32 -12.86 -5.04 4.22
N ARG A 33 -13.62 -4.54 3.24
CA ARG A 33 -15.01 -4.93 3.00
C ARG A 33 -15.14 -6.44 2.82
N LEU A 34 -14.32 -7.02 1.92
CA LEU A 34 -14.35 -8.46 1.66
C LEU A 34 -13.92 -9.29 2.86
N ASN A 35 -12.95 -8.81 3.65
CA ASN A 35 -12.56 -9.49 4.89
C ASN A 35 -13.62 -9.41 5.99
N GLU A 36 -14.37 -8.31 6.08
CA GLU A 36 -15.50 -8.17 7.02
C GLU A 36 -16.71 -9.02 6.60
N GLU A 37 -16.93 -9.20 5.30
CA GLU A 37 -18.00 -10.05 4.76
C GLU A 37 -17.70 -11.54 4.96
N ASP A 38 -16.54 -12.00 4.51
CA ASP A 38 -16.06 -13.37 4.72
C ASP A 38 -14.53 -13.45 4.56
N ALA A 39 -13.81 -13.45 5.69
CA ALA A 39 -12.35 -13.56 5.72
C ALA A 39 -11.82 -14.89 5.15
N ALA A 40 -12.63 -15.95 5.10
CA ALA A 40 -12.22 -17.24 4.56
C ALA A 40 -12.46 -17.34 3.04
N ALA A 41 -13.21 -16.41 2.46
CA ALA A 41 -13.51 -16.39 1.04
C ALA A 41 -12.25 -16.20 0.18
N PRO A 42 -12.11 -16.92 -0.95
CA PRO A 42 -11.03 -16.70 -1.91
C PRO A 42 -10.89 -15.23 -2.34
N GLU A 43 -12.01 -14.51 -2.48
CA GLU A 43 -12.09 -13.11 -2.88
C GLU A 43 -11.42 -12.18 -1.86
N SER A 44 -11.64 -12.41 -0.56
CA SER A 44 -10.93 -11.72 0.50
C SER A 44 -9.42 -11.91 0.33
N ASN A 45 -9.01 -13.14 0.03
CA ASN A 45 -7.60 -13.42 -0.14
C ASN A 45 -6.99 -12.73 -1.37
N LEU A 46 -7.71 -12.71 -2.49
CA LEU A 46 -7.28 -12.09 -3.74
C LEU A 46 -7.19 -10.57 -3.62
N SER A 47 -8.15 -9.93 -2.97
CA SER A 47 -8.15 -8.47 -2.78
C SER A 47 -6.97 -7.99 -1.93
N LEU A 48 -6.60 -8.74 -0.89
CA LEU A 48 -5.43 -8.43 -0.09
C LEU A 48 -4.13 -8.56 -0.91
N LEU A 49 -4.04 -9.59 -1.75
CA LEU A 49 -2.91 -9.78 -2.65
C LEU A 49 -2.79 -8.62 -3.64
N GLU A 50 -3.89 -8.20 -4.25
CA GLU A 50 -3.92 -7.06 -5.18
C GLU A 50 -3.45 -5.77 -4.50
N LEU A 51 -3.90 -5.51 -3.27
CA LEU A 51 -3.46 -4.37 -2.47
C LEU A 51 -1.93 -4.40 -2.23
N ILE A 52 -1.38 -5.55 -1.84
CA ILE A 52 0.05 -5.73 -1.55
C ILE A 52 0.87 -5.51 -2.83
N ASP A 53 0.46 -6.13 -3.93
CA ASP A 53 1.15 -6.08 -5.22
C ASP A 53 1.14 -4.64 -5.78
N PHE A 54 -0.01 -3.97 -5.72
CA PHE A 54 -0.14 -2.60 -6.18
C PHE A 54 0.67 -1.62 -5.33
N ALA A 55 0.76 -1.84 -4.01
CA ALA A 55 1.62 -1.04 -3.14
C ALA A 55 3.12 -1.21 -3.47
N ALA A 56 3.56 -2.43 -3.77
CA ALA A 56 4.93 -2.69 -4.20
C ALA A 56 5.24 -2.02 -5.56
N PHE A 57 4.31 -2.10 -6.51
CA PHE A 57 4.40 -1.41 -7.80
C PHE A 57 4.50 0.11 -7.63
N HIS A 58 3.61 0.70 -6.84
CA HIS A 58 3.55 2.14 -6.60
C HIS A 58 4.87 2.70 -6.05
N LEU A 59 5.43 2.05 -5.01
CA LEU A 59 6.73 2.46 -4.46
C LEU A 59 7.88 2.34 -5.47
N GLY A 60 7.84 1.31 -6.33
CA GLY A 60 8.79 1.15 -7.42
C GLY A 60 8.66 2.25 -8.48
N TYR A 61 7.43 2.66 -8.79
CA TYR A 61 7.14 3.75 -9.71
C TYR A 61 7.65 5.08 -9.15
N GLU A 62 7.33 5.43 -7.90
CA GLU A 62 7.82 6.66 -7.24
C GLU A 62 9.35 6.72 -7.21
N ALA A 63 10.01 5.63 -6.82
CA ALA A 63 11.47 5.56 -6.80
C ALA A 63 12.08 5.79 -8.20
N SER A 64 11.50 5.16 -9.23
CA SER A 64 11.94 5.34 -10.62
C SER A 64 11.67 6.75 -11.13
N TRP A 65 10.56 7.36 -10.72
CA TRP A 65 10.20 8.72 -11.07
C TRP A 65 11.18 9.73 -10.46
N LEU A 66 11.53 9.57 -9.18
CA LEU A 66 12.48 10.44 -8.47
C LEU A 66 13.87 10.38 -9.13
N ASP A 67 14.34 9.17 -9.47
CA ASP A 67 15.63 8.96 -10.13
C ASP A 67 15.67 9.60 -11.52
N ARG A 68 14.66 9.34 -12.36
CA ARG A 68 14.58 9.89 -13.73
C ARG A 68 14.50 11.41 -13.79
N ASN A 69 13.90 12.04 -12.78
CA ASN A 69 13.77 13.50 -12.70
C ASN A 69 14.90 14.17 -11.92
N GLY A 70 15.91 13.41 -11.45
CA GLY A 70 17.09 13.96 -10.79
C GLY A 70 16.84 14.50 -9.38
N TYR A 71 15.79 14.05 -8.70
CA TYR A 71 15.50 14.48 -7.33
C TYR A 71 16.43 13.82 -6.31
N GLU A 72 17.23 14.63 -5.61
CA GLU A 72 18.04 14.16 -4.49
C GLU A 72 17.18 13.92 -3.24
N VAL A 73 16.72 12.69 -3.05
CA VAL A 73 16.04 12.28 -1.83
C VAL A 73 17.04 12.17 -0.66
N PRO A 74 16.79 12.80 0.50
CA PRO A 74 17.60 12.63 1.70
C PRO A 74 17.80 11.15 2.06
N ALA A 75 19.00 10.80 2.53
CA ALA A 75 19.34 9.42 2.87
C ALA A 75 18.39 8.80 3.93
N ALA A 76 17.86 9.62 4.85
CA ALA A 76 16.89 9.18 5.84
C ALA A 76 15.55 8.76 5.21
N GLN A 77 15.00 9.54 4.28
CA GLN A 77 13.79 9.21 3.55
C GLN A 77 13.97 7.96 2.68
N ARG A 78 15.11 7.85 1.97
CA ARG A 78 15.45 6.62 1.22
C ARG A 78 15.45 5.38 2.11
N ARG A 79 16.05 5.44 3.30
CA ARG A 79 16.06 4.31 4.23
C ARG A 79 14.65 3.95 4.71
N GLY A 80 13.78 4.94 4.94
CA GLY A 80 12.37 4.73 5.30
C GLY A 80 11.61 4.01 4.19
N ALA A 81 11.69 4.52 2.96
CA ALA A 81 11.04 3.92 1.78
C ALA A 81 11.54 2.48 1.52
N GLU A 82 12.85 2.25 1.64
CA GLU A 82 13.44 0.91 1.49
C GLU A 82 13.02 -0.06 2.61
N HIS A 83 12.89 0.43 3.85
CA HIS A 83 12.38 -0.38 4.96
C HIS A 83 10.93 -0.82 4.69
N LEU A 84 10.10 0.12 4.28
CA LEU A 84 8.71 -0.11 3.95
C LEU A 84 8.56 -1.10 2.79
N LYS A 85 9.29 -0.90 1.70
CA LYS A 85 9.30 -1.82 0.55
C LYS A 85 9.66 -3.25 0.98
N ARG A 86 10.67 -3.41 1.84
CA ARG A 86 11.02 -4.72 2.41
C ARG A 86 9.89 -5.31 3.27
N GLN A 87 9.16 -4.50 4.02
CA GLN A 87 8.02 -4.98 4.80
C GLN A 87 6.89 -5.49 3.89
N ILE A 88 6.55 -4.76 2.84
CA ILE A 88 5.52 -5.15 1.86
C ILE A 88 5.92 -6.44 1.14
N LEU A 89 7.17 -6.54 0.64
CA LEU A 89 7.67 -7.77 0.00
C LEU A 89 7.69 -8.97 0.94
N ARG A 90 8.01 -8.74 2.22
CA ARG A 90 7.96 -9.79 3.23
C ARG A 90 6.53 -10.25 3.48
N ILE A 91 5.57 -9.32 3.55
CA ILE A 91 4.14 -9.62 3.66
C ILE A 91 3.70 -10.44 2.44
N GLN A 92 4.02 -9.99 1.23
CA GLN A 92 3.73 -10.69 -0.03
C GLN A 92 4.23 -12.14 0.00
N ASN A 93 5.51 -12.35 0.31
CA ASN A 93 6.11 -13.68 0.35
C ASN A 93 5.52 -14.60 1.45
N HIS A 94 5.18 -14.04 2.62
CA HIS A 94 4.51 -14.82 3.66
C HIS A 94 3.09 -15.20 3.30
N TYR A 95 2.38 -14.30 2.62
CA TYR A 95 1.02 -14.54 2.20
C TYR A 95 0.92 -15.64 1.14
N PHE A 96 1.81 -15.63 0.14
CA PHE A 96 1.96 -16.71 -0.84
C PHE A 96 2.26 -18.09 -0.22
N LYS A 97 2.77 -18.14 1.02
CA LYS A 97 3.07 -19.38 1.75
C LYS A 97 1.89 -19.92 2.58
N GLY A 98 0.67 -19.39 2.38
CA GLY A 98 -0.55 -19.90 3.02
C GLY A 98 -0.86 -19.29 4.40
N GLY A 99 -0.31 -18.12 4.71
CA GLY A 99 -0.52 -17.46 6.00
C GLY A 99 -1.83 -16.67 6.10
N GLN A 100 -2.99 -17.34 6.07
CA GLN A 100 -4.32 -16.70 6.23
C GLN A 100 -4.56 -16.15 7.65
N ASP A 101 -3.93 -16.71 8.69
CA ASP A 101 -4.04 -16.29 10.11
C ASP A 101 -3.54 -14.87 10.44
N ARG A 102 -3.21 -14.06 9.42
CA ARG A 102 -2.62 -12.73 9.61
C ARG A 102 -3.29 -11.62 8.79
N THR A 103 -4.41 -11.87 8.12
CA THR A 103 -5.08 -10.86 7.28
C THR A 103 -5.34 -9.56 8.04
N GLU A 104 -5.89 -9.62 9.26
CA GLU A 104 -6.10 -8.43 10.09
C GLU A 104 -4.81 -7.65 10.39
N LYS A 105 -3.70 -8.35 10.66
CA LYS A 105 -2.40 -7.73 10.94
C LYS A 105 -1.86 -7.03 9.70
N ILE A 106 -2.08 -7.63 8.52
CA ILE A 106 -1.69 -7.05 7.24
C ILE A 106 -2.54 -5.80 6.96
N LEU A 107 -3.87 -5.90 7.03
CA LEU A 107 -4.78 -4.77 6.83
C LEU A 107 -4.47 -3.61 7.80
N SER A 108 -4.21 -3.92 9.07
CA SER A 108 -3.80 -2.93 10.08
C SER A 108 -2.47 -2.26 9.73
N PHE A 109 -1.50 -3.03 9.23
CA PHE A 109 -0.23 -2.49 8.74
C PHE A 109 -0.43 -1.59 7.51
N MET A 110 -1.16 -2.06 6.50
CA MET A 110 -1.41 -1.32 5.26
C MET A 110 -2.16 0.00 5.52
N THR A 111 -3.12 -0.01 6.45
CA THR A 111 -3.84 1.20 6.89
C THR A 111 -2.92 2.25 7.47
N ARG A 112 -2.12 1.87 8.47
CA ARG A 112 -1.16 2.79 9.10
C ARG A 112 -0.12 3.28 8.11
N TRP A 113 0.36 2.39 7.25
CA TRP A 113 1.30 2.76 6.21
C TRP A 113 0.69 3.79 5.25
N LEU A 114 -0.44 3.48 4.63
CA LEU A 114 -1.06 4.33 3.61
C LEU A 114 -1.42 5.70 4.20
N ALA A 115 -1.98 5.74 5.42
CA ALA A 115 -2.29 6.99 6.10
C ALA A 115 -1.06 7.88 6.35
N ASN A 116 0.11 7.28 6.60
CA ASN A 116 1.36 8.03 6.76
C ASN A 116 1.97 8.40 5.40
N HIS A 117 1.90 7.52 4.40
CA HIS A 117 2.42 7.73 3.05
C HIS A 117 1.73 8.91 2.35
N LEU A 118 0.40 8.99 2.47
CA LEU A 118 -0.39 10.08 1.86
C LEU A 118 -0.13 11.46 2.49
N LYS A 119 0.36 11.50 3.72
CA LYS A 119 0.62 12.77 4.44
C LYS A 119 1.98 13.39 4.13
N GLY A 120 2.88 12.64 3.48
CA GLY A 120 4.27 13.05 3.20
C GLY A 120 5.23 12.78 4.35
#